data_AF-A0A382WYR6-F1
#
_entry.id   AF-A0A382WYR6-F1
#
_cell.length_a   1.000
_cell.length_b   1.000
_cell.length_c   1.000
_cell.angle_alpha   90.00
_cell.angle_beta   90.00
_cell.angle_gamma   90.00
#
_symmetry.space_group_name_H-M   'P 1'
#
loop_
_entity.id
_entity.type
_entity.pdbx_description
1 polymer ?
#
loop_
_entity_poly.entity_id
_entity_poly.type
_entity_poly.pdbx_seq_one_letter_code
_entity_poly.pdbx_strand_id
1 'polypeptide(L)' 'MNNNREVWALIPARRGSKGVINKNILNLGGHPLIAYSIVAAKKCVGIDRVIVSTDSQKYAEIALNYGAEVP' A
#
# COMPACT_ATOMS: atom_id res chain seq x y z
N MET A 1 -27.97 7.17 13.80
CA MET A 1 -27.14 6.03 14.23
C MET A 1 -25.69 6.38 13.93
N ASN A 2 -24.94 6.86 14.92
CA ASN A 2 -23.54 7.23 14.75
C ASN A 2 -22.68 5.98 14.88
N ASN A 3 -22.53 5.21 13.80
CA ASN A 3 -21.46 4.22 13.72
C ASN A 3 -20.19 4.93 13.26
N ASN A 4 -19.51 5.59 14.20
CA ASN A 4 -18.23 6.25 13.97
C ASN A 4 -17.07 5.23 13.91
N ARG A 5 -17.22 4.18 13.09
CA ARG A 5 -16.16 3.18 12.89
C ARG A 5 -15.31 3.59 11.72
N GLU A 6 -14.04 3.89 12.01
CA GLU A 6 -13.04 4.14 11.00
C GLU A 6 -12.53 2.81 10.42
N VAL A 7 -12.52 2.68 9.10
CA VAL A 7 -12.12 1.49 8.37
C VAL A 7 -10.76 1.72 7.73
N TRP A 8 -9.76 0.95 8.15
CA TRP A 8 -8.39 1.09 7.67
C TRP A 8 -8.01 -0.09 6.77
N ALA A 9 -7.39 0.22 5.63
CA ALA A 9 -6.74 -0.77 4.79
C ALA A 9 -5.25 -0.85 5.14
N LEU A 10 -4.83 -2.00 5.67
CA LEU A 10 -3.42 -2.30 5.93
C LEU A 10 -2.82 -3.11 4.78
N ILE A 11 -1.74 -2.61 4.18
CA ILE A 11 -1.01 -3.24 3.08
C ILE A 11 0.40 -3.61 3.57
N PRO A 12 0.69 -4.88 3.91
CA PRO A 12 2.01 -5.30 4.34
C PRO A 12 2.95 -5.46 3.15
N ALA A 13 4.09 -4.77 3.17
CA ALA A 13 5.08 -4.83 2.10
C ALA A 13 6.52 -4.86 2.64
N ARG A 14 6.99 -6.06 3.02
CA ARG A 14 8.38 -6.26 3.46
C ARG A 14 9.38 -6.38 2.31
N ARG A 15 10.64 -6.05 2.58
CA ARG A 15 11.77 -6.41 1.72
C ARG A 15 12.06 -7.92 1.76
N GLY A 16 12.85 -8.41 0.79
CA GLY A 16 13.33 -9.81 0.80
C GLY A 16 12.26 -10.84 0.40
N SER A 17 11.54 -10.57 -0.69
CA SER A 17 10.66 -11.57 -1.30
C SER A 17 11.47 -12.80 -1.77
N LYS A 18 11.05 -14.01 -1.38
CA LYS A 18 11.78 -15.27 -1.67
C LYS A 18 11.51 -15.82 -3.07
N GLY A 19 10.28 -15.69 -3.56
CA GLY A 19 9.89 -16.17 -4.90
C GLY A 19 10.31 -15.17 -5.98
N VAL A 20 9.59 -14.06 -6.07
CA VAL A 20 9.94 -12.96 -6.97
C VAL A 20 10.72 -11.91 -6.21
N ILE A 21 12.00 -11.72 -6.51
CA ILE A 21 12.85 -10.71 -5.86
C ILE A 21 12.21 -9.33 -6.02
N ASN A 22 12.12 -8.57 -4.92
CA ASN A 22 11.52 -7.22 -4.89
C ASN A 22 10.10 -7.11 -5.45
N LYS A 23 9.30 -8.20 -5.37
CA LYS A 23 7.94 -8.30 -5.91
C LYS A 23 7.09 -7.03 -5.74
N ASN A 24 7.04 -6.44 -4.54
CA ASN A 24 6.17 -5.32 -4.22
C ASN A 24 6.51 -4.02 -4.99
N ILE A 25 7.76 -3.86 -5.42
CA ILE A 25 8.21 -2.69 -6.19
C ILE A 25 8.54 -3.04 -7.64
N LEU A 26 8.30 -4.30 -8.04
CA LEU A 26 8.52 -4.72 -9.42
C LEU A 26 7.55 -3.97 -10.32
N ASN A 27 8.07 -3.41 -11.41
CA ASN A 27 7.24 -2.76 -12.42
C ASN A 27 6.33 -3.80 -13.08
N LEU A 28 5.03 -3.57 -12.98
CA LEU A 28 3.97 -4.32 -13.65
C LEU A 28 3.12 -3.28 -14.37
N GLY A 29 3.01 -3.38 -15.70
CA GLY A 29 2.14 -2.46 -16.47
C GLY A 29 2.45 -0.97 -16.30
N GLY A 30 3.70 -0.59 -16.01
CA GLY A 30 4.12 0.81 -15.83
C GLY A 30 4.07 1.33 -14.39
N HIS A 31 3.61 0.51 -13.44
CA HIS A 31 3.54 0.87 -12.02
C HIS A 31 4.17 -0.22 -11.14
N PRO A 32 4.75 0.11 -9.97
CA PRO A 32 5.19 -0.90 -9.02
C PRO A 32 3.99 -1.70 -8.51
N LEU A 33 4.15 -3.02 -8.32
CA LEU A 33 3.03 -3.91 -7.95
C LEU A 33 2.20 -3.41 -6.76
N ILE A 34 2.84 -2.87 -5.72
CA ILE A 34 2.15 -2.36 -4.52
C ILE A 34 1.19 -1.20 -4.82
N ALA A 35 1.46 -0.42 -5.88
CA ALA A 35 0.63 0.71 -6.29
C ALA A 35 -0.81 0.29 -6.61
N TYR A 36 -0.99 -0.89 -7.19
CA TYR A 36 -2.32 -1.40 -7.55
C TYR A 36 -3.20 -1.58 -6.32
N SER A 37 -2.66 -2.16 -5.24
CA SER A 37 -3.39 -2.31 -3.98
C SER A 37 -3.69 -0.96 -3.32
N ILE A 38 -2.73 -0.03 -3.34
CA ILE A 38 -2.92 1.31 -2.77
C ILE A 38 -4.03 2.06 -3.50
N VAL A 39 -3.97 2.11 -4.83
CA VAL A 39 -4.95 2.83 -5.66
C VAL A 39 -6.33 2.18 -5.54
N ALA A 40 -6.42 0.85 -5.50
CA ALA A 40 -7.69 0.15 -5.30
C ALA A 40 -8.31 0.51 -3.93
N ALA A 41 -7.52 0.51 -2.86
CA ALA A 41 -7.98 0.89 -1.53
C ALA A 41 -8.42 2.36 -1.47
N LYS A 42 -7.65 3.27 -2.07
CA LYS A 42 -7.97 4.71 -2.14
C LYS A 42 -9.24 5.03 -2.94
N LYS A 43 -9.62 4.18 -3.90
CA LYS A 43 -10.85 4.33 -4.69
C LYS A 43 -12.09 3.73 -4.00
N CYS A 44 -11.91 3.01 -2.90
CA CYS A 44 -13.03 2.43 -2.16
C CYS A 44 -13.68 3.47 -1.25
N VAL A 45 -14.98 3.72 -1.44
CA VAL A 45 -15.75 4.69 -0.64
C VAL A 45 -15.82 4.32 0.85
N GLY A 46 -15.67 3.03 1.19
CA GLY A 46 -15.76 2.54 2.56
C GLY A 46 -14.42 2.41 3.29
N ILE A 47 -13.32 2.93 2.75
CA ILE A 47 -12.00 2.91 3.41
C ILE A 47 -11.60 4.36 3.72
N ASP A 48 -11.40 4.65 5.00
CA ASP A 48 -11.04 5.99 5.47
C ASP A 48 -9.53 6.23 5.33
N ARG A 49 -8.71 5.21 5.65
CA ARG A 49 -7.24 5.30 5.66
C ARG A 49 -6.59 4.11 4.98
N VAL A 50 -5.49 4.36 4.28
CA VAL A 50 -4.70 3.33 3.60
C VAL A 50 -3.28 3.42 4.11
N ILE A 51 -2.84 2.37 4.80
CA ILE A 51 -1.54 2.32 5.50
C ILE A 51 -0.71 1.21 4.86
N VAL A 52 0.50 1.54 4.42
CA VAL A 52 1.51 0.57 3.99
C VAL A 52 2.49 0.35 5.12
N SER A 53 2.54 -0.88 5.65
CA SER A 53 3.55 -1.27 6.64
C SER A 53 4.74 -1.89 5.93
N THR A 54 5.92 -1.29 6.10
CA THR A 54 7.14 -1.74 5.44
C THR A 54 8.37 -1.53 6.32
N ASP A 55 9.39 -2.33 6.09
CA ASP A 55 10.72 -2.23 6.69
C ASP A 55 11.75 -1.65 5.71
N SER A 56 11.29 -1.02 4.63
CA SER A 56 12.13 -0.45 3.57
C SER A 56 11.72 0.99 3.27
N GLN A 57 12.66 1.92 3.48
CA GLN A 57 12.48 3.34 3.16
C GLN A 57 12.05 3.57 1.70
N LYS A 58 12.65 2.83 0.76
CA LYS A 58 12.28 2.88 -0.67
C LYS A 58 10.83 2.49 -0.92
N TYR A 59 10.32 1.50 -0.20
CA TYR A 59 8.94 1.04 -0.39
C TYR A 59 7.97 2.05 0.23
N ALA A 60 8.37 2.69 1.33
CA ALA A 60 7.62 3.75 1.98
C ALA A 60 7.49 4.99 1.07
N GLU A 61 8.58 5.43 0.44
CA GLU A 61 8.57 6.53 -0.52
C GLU A 61 7.65 6.25 -1.72
N ILE A 62 7.69 5.03 -2.26
CA ILE A 62 6.76 4.61 -3.31
C ILE A 62 5.32 4.68 -2.80
N ALA A 63 5.04 4.16 -1.61
CA ALA A 63 3.69 4.17 -1.06
C ALA A 63 3.13 5.60 -0.87
N LEU A 64 3.95 6.51 -0.36
CA LEU A 64 3.62 7.93 -0.22
C LEU A 64 3.27 8.57 -1.58
N ASN A 65 4.05 8.27 -2.63
CA ASN A 65 3.79 8.76 -3.98
C ASN A 65 2.45 8.28 -4.57
N TYR A 66 1.93 7.14 -4.10
CA TYR A 66 0.59 6.64 -4.49
C TYR A 66 -0.52 7.04 -3.49
N GLY A 67 -0.22 7.87 -2.50
CA GLY A 67 -1.19 8.43 -1.57
C GLY A 67 -1.59 7.52 -0.40
N ALA A 68 -0.77 6.52 -0.08
CA ALA A 68 -0.87 5.76 1.18
C ALA A 68 -0.05 6.43 2.29
N GLU A 69 -0.43 6.15 3.53
CA GLU A 69 0.32 6.48 4.74
C GLU A 69 1.36 5.39 5.05
N VAL A 70 2.44 5.75 5.74
CA VAL A 70 3.52 4.83 6.13
C VAL A 70 3.98 5.18 7.56
N PRO A 71 4.43 4.20 8.37
CA PRO A 71 5.17 4.47 9.60
C PRO A 71 6.61 4.90 9.31
#